data_AF-A0A4Q5T1K6-F1
#
_entry.id   AF-A0A4Q5T1K6-F1
#
_cell.length_a   1.000
_cell.length_b   1.000
_cell.length_c   1.000
_cell.angle_alpha   90.00
_cell.angle_beta   90.00
_cell.angle_gamma   90.00
#
_symmetry.space_group_name_H-M   'P 1'
#
loop_
_entity.id
_entity.type
_entity.pdbx_description
1 polymer ?
#
loop_
_entity_poly.entity_id
_entity_poly.type
_entity_poly.pdbx_seq_one_letter_code
_entity_poly.pdbx_strand_id
1 'polypeptide(L)'
;MLTMRLPNRPTTLFSTVLFIDGQPVGYQLISSGNTVRLMPDSLLAITGAPEIEATQVGNGWRLYPELDRNLADQVLEDLERFIAA
;
A
#
# COMPACT_ATOMS: atom_id res chain seq x y z
N MET A 1 -19.41 -31.78 -1.84
CA MET A 1 -18.12 -31.12 -1.56
C MET A 1 -18.36 -29.62 -1.51
N LEU A 2 -18.29 -29.01 -0.33
CA LEU A 2 -18.39 -27.57 -0.17
C LEU A 2 -16.96 -27.02 -0.21
N THR A 3 -16.55 -26.36 -1.29
CA THR A 3 -15.29 -25.63 -1.32
C THR A 3 -15.41 -24.43 -0.38
N MET A 4 -14.90 -24.57 0.84
CA MET A 4 -14.70 -23.44 1.75
C MET A 4 -13.73 -22.46 1.08
N ARG A 5 -14.25 -21.34 0.57
CA ARG A 5 -13.42 -20.17 0.29
C ARG A 5 -12.88 -19.70 1.64
N LEU A 6 -11.58 -19.87 1.87
CA LEU A 6 -10.90 -19.28 3.03
C LEU A 6 -11.28 -17.79 3.10
N PRO A 7 -11.64 -17.25 4.27
CA PRO A 7 -11.86 -15.82 4.39
C PRO A 7 -10.57 -15.11 3.99
N ASN A 8 -10.64 -14.12 3.10
CA ASN A 8 -9.53 -13.26 2.69
C ASN A 8 -8.91 -12.61 3.94
N ARG A 9 -7.98 -13.32 4.60
CA ARG A 9 -7.25 -12.76 5.73
C ARG A 9 -6.26 -11.74 5.18
N PRO A 10 -6.19 -10.54 5.76
CA PRO A 10 -5.18 -9.56 5.37
C PRO A 10 -3.80 -10.22 5.49
N THR A 11 -3.04 -10.17 4.40
CA THR A 11 -1.69 -10.74 4.35
C THR A 11 -0.70 -9.60 4.20
N THR A 12 0.23 -9.48 5.15
CA THR A 12 1.37 -8.57 5.02
C THR A 12 2.26 -9.08 3.91
N LEU A 13 2.45 -8.26 2.88
CA LEU A 13 3.15 -8.66 1.66
C LEU A 13 4.64 -8.35 1.74
N PHE A 14 4.96 -7.09 2.04
CA PHE A 14 6.33 -6.60 2.17
C PHE A 14 6.35 -5.24 2.87
N SER A 15 7.55 -4.76 3.20
CA SER A 15 7.79 -3.42 3.71
C SER A 15 8.49 -2.58 2.65
N THR A 16 8.07 -1.32 2.50
CA THR A 16 8.75 -0.34 1.65
C THR A 16 9.13 0.91 2.44
N VAL A 17 9.93 1.79 1.84
CA VAL A 17 10.25 3.11 2.37
C VAL A 17 9.77 4.15 1.37
N LEU A 18 8.86 5.02 1.81
CA LEU A 18 8.38 6.16 1.03
C LEU A 18 9.01 7.45 1.57
N PHE A 19 9.31 8.40 0.69
CA PHE A 19 9.80 9.70 1.10
C PHE A 19 8.64 10.71 1.17
N ILE A 20 8.39 11.21 2.37
CA ILE A 20 7.35 12.22 2.66
C ILE A 20 8.07 13.46 3.16
N ASP A 21 7.90 14.58 2.45
CA ASP A 21 8.62 15.85 2.73
C ASP A 21 10.14 15.67 2.85
N GLY A 22 10.70 14.74 2.08
CA GLY A 22 12.14 14.40 2.08
C GLY A 22 12.60 13.51 3.24
N GLN A 23 11.69 13.08 4.12
CA GLN A 23 11.99 12.14 5.21
C GLN A 23 11.61 10.71 4.82
N PRO A 24 12.49 9.72 5.04
CA PRO A 24 12.16 8.33 4.80
C PRO A 24 11.21 7.80 5.86
N VAL A 25 10.08 7.24 5.43
CA VAL A 25 9.07 6.63 6.30
C VAL A 25 8.88 5.18 5.89
N GLY A 26 9.04 4.28 6.85
CA GLY A 26 8.76 2.86 6.64
C GLY A 26 7.27 2.61 6.52
N TYR A 27 6.86 1.78 5.56
CA TYR A 27 5.48 1.38 5.32
C TYR A 27 5.35 -0.13 5.26
N GLN A 28 4.27 -0.64 5.84
CA GLN A 28 3.85 -2.03 5.71
C GLN A 28 2.70 -2.11 4.71
N LEU A 29 2.84 -2.96 3.69
CA LEU A 29 1.77 -3.20 2.72
C LEU A 29 0.98 -4.44 3.11
N ILE A 30 -0.32 -4.24 3.33
CA ILE A 30 -1.25 -5.27 3.75
C ILE A 30 -2.30 -5.42 2.64
N SER A 31 -2.29 -6.56 1.96
CA SER A 31 -3.27 -6.85 0.91
C SER A 31 -4.49 -7.57 1.46
N SER A 32 -5.66 -7.18 0.93
CA SER A 32 -6.93 -7.83 1.15
C SER A 32 -7.77 -7.74 -0.13
N GLY A 33 -7.88 -8.85 -0.87
CA GLY A 33 -8.61 -8.88 -2.14
C GLY A 33 -7.92 -8.04 -3.23
N ASN A 34 -8.62 -7.06 -3.76
CA ASN A 34 -8.12 -6.14 -4.79
C ASN A 34 -7.56 -4.82 -4.20
N THR A 35 -7.45 -4.74 -2.88
CA THR A 35 -6.99 -3.54 -2.17
C THR A 35 -5.70 -3.84 -1.42
N VAL A 36 -4.77 -2.89 -1.46
CA VAL A 36 -3.53 -2.87 -0.68
C VAL A 36 -3.55 -1.65 0.21
N ARG A 37 -3.41 -1.84 1.52
CA ARG A 37 -3.25 -0.76 2.48
C ARG A 37 -1.79 -0.61 2.84
N LEU A 38 -1.24 0.58 2.63
CA LEU A 38 0.08 0.97 3.09
C LEU A 38 -0.10 1.69 4.43
N MET A 39 0.35 1.03 5.50
CA MET A 39 0.31 1.57 6.85
C MET A 39 1.71 2.03 7.24
N PRO A 40 1.89 3.31 7.63
CA PRO A 40 3.19 3.78 8.09
C PRO A 40 3.57 3.04 9.38
N ASP A 41 4.85 2.73 9.53
CA ASP A 41 5.37 2.17 10.77
C ASP A 41 5.14 3.18 11.90
N SER A 42 4.40 2.74 12.91
CA SER A 42 3.89 3.58 14.00
C SER A 42 5.01 4.15 14.88
N LEU A 43 6.23 3.63 14.79
CA LEU A 43 7.43 4.23 15.39
C LEU A 43 7.84 5.56 14.74
N LEU A 44 7.49 5.79 13.47
CA LEU A 44 7.79 7.01 12.71
C LEU A 44 6.55 7.87 12.41
N ALA A 45 5.34 7.41 12.76
CA ALA A 45 4.07 8.15 12.62
C ALA A 45 3.99 9.46 13.44
N ILE A 46 5.08 9.87 14.09
CA ILE A 46 5.28 11.22 14.65
C ILE A 46 5.35 12.26 13.51
N THR A 47 5.76 11.85 12.31
CA THR A 47 5.58 12.61 11.07
C THR A 47 4.19 12.31 10.54
N GLY A 48 3.42 13.32 10.09
CA GLY A 48 2.03 13.20 9.61
C GLY A 48 1.84 12.38 8.31
N ALA A 49 2.58 11.29 8.17
CA ALA A 49 2.53 10.31 7.10
C ALA A 49 1.13 9.68 7.03
N PRO A 50 0.45 9.74 5.86
CA PRO A 50 -0.90 9.21 5.73
C PRO A 50 -0.89 7.68 5.66
N GLU A 51 -1.96 7.06 6.15
CA GLU A 51 -2.34 5.74 5.66
C GLU A 51 -2.80 5.86 4.21
N ILE A 52 -2.35 4.96 3.35
CA ILE A 52 -2.67 4.98 1.93
C ILE A 52 -3.40 3.68 1.58
N GLU A 53 -4.51 3.80 0.88
CA GLU A 53 -5.24 2.69 0.30
C GLU A 53 -5.09 2.73 -1.22
N ALA A 54 -4.63 1.63 -1.79
CA ALA A 54 -4.55 1.42 -3.23
C ALA A 54 -5.51 0.32 -3.65
N THR A 55 -6.49 0.64 -4.49
CA THR A 55 -7.44 -0.33 -5.02
C THR A 55 -7.19 -0.56 -6.51
N GLN A 56 -7.07 -1.83 -6.92
CA GLN A 56 -6.86 -2.19 -8.30
C GLN A 56 -8.15 -1.98 -9.10
N VAL A 57 -8.07 -1.19 -10.18
CA VAL A 57 -9.19 -0.85 -11.08
C VAL A 57 -8.73 -1.03 -12.52
N GLY A 58 -9.19 -2.09 -13.18
CA GLY A 58 -8.74 -2.44 -14.53
C GLY A 58 -7.25 -2.78 -14.55
N ASN A 59 -6.48 -2.08 -15.38
CA ASN A 59 -5.04 -2.27 -15.53
C ASN A 59 -4.20 -1.32 -14.65
N GLY A 60 -4.81 -0.60 -13.71
CA GLY A 60 -4.12 0.38 -12.87
C GLY A 60 -4.59 0.38 -11.42
N TRP A 61 -4.05 1.32 -10.65
CA TRP A 61 -4.37 1.53 -9.24
C TRP A 61 -5.07 2.86 -9.03
N ARG A 62 -6.03 2.89 -8.11
CA ARG A 62 -6.62 4.10 -7.57
C ARG A 62 -6.16 4.28 -6.13
N LEU A 63 -5.58 5.44 -5.83
CA LEU A 63 -5.04 5.77 -4.52
C LEU A 63 -6.01 6.64 -3.70
N TYR A 64 -6.07 6.39 -2.39
CA TYR A 64 -6.76 7.21 -1.40
C TYR A 64 -5.89 7.35 -0.14
N PRO A 65 -5.78 8.54 0.48
CA PRO A 65 -6.31 9.83 0.01
C PRO A 65 -5.66 10.27 -1.30
N GLU A 66 -6.10 11.41 -1.85
CA GLU A 66 -5.37 12.07 -2.93
C GLU A 66 -3.99 12.48 -2.40
N LEU A 67 -2.94 11.99 -3.06
CA LEU A 67 -1.55 12.22 -2.66
C LEU A 67 -0.94 13.30 -3.55
N ASP A 68 0.11 13.95 -3.07
CA ASP A 68 0.95 14.73 -3.96
C ASP A 68 1.56 13.82 -5.04
N ARG A 69 1.91 14.41 -6.18
CA ARG A 69 2.38 13.66 -7.35
C ARG A 69 3.62 12.80 -7.03
N ASN A 70 4.55 13.31 -6.24
CA ASN A 70 5.80 12.59 -5.97
C ASN A 70 5.55 11.36 -5.09
N LEU A 71 4.68 11.49 -4.08
CA LEU A 71 4.29 10.37 -3.24
C LEU A 71 3.44 9.36 -4.01
N ALA A 72 2.50 9.82 -4.84
CA ALA A 72 1.71 8.96 -5.71
C ALA A 72 2.58 8.13 -6.65
N ASP A 73 3.55 8.76 -7.33
CA ASP A 73 4.44 8.09 -8.27
C ASP A 73 5.28 6.99 -7.58
N GLN A 74 5.82 7.28 -6.37
CA GLN A 74 6.54 6.28 -5.57
C GLN A 74 5.66 5.08 -5.19
N VAL A 75 4.43 5.34 -4.72
CA VAL A 75 3.48 4.29 -4.35
C VAL A 75 3.15 3.40 -5.55
N LEU A 76 2.90 4.00 -6.72
CA LEU A 76 2.58 3.25 -7.93
C LEU A 76 3.76 2.39 -8.41
N GLU A 77 5.00 2.92 -8.38
CA GLU A 77 6.21 2.17 -8.73
C GLU A 77 6.36 0.92 -7.86
N ASP A 78 6.16 1.06 -6.55
CA ASP A 78 6.27 -0.06 -5.61
C ASP A 78 5.13 -1.07 -5.77
N LEU A 79 3.91 -0.62 -6.08
CA LEU A 79 2.77 -1.50 -6.35
C LEU A 79 2.91 -2.26 -7.68
N GLU A 80 3.54 -1.66 -8.70
CA GLU A 80 3.84 -2.36 -9.95
C GLU A 80 4.88 -3.46 -9.75
N ARG A 81 5.92 -3.19 -8.94
CA ARG A 81 6.89 -4.22 -8.51
C ARG A 81 6.23 -5.36 -7.75
N PHE A 82 5.19 -5.07 -6.98
CA PHE A 82 4.41 -6.09 -6.28
C PHE A 82 3.66 -7.03 -7.23
N ILE A 83 3.00 -6.51 -8.28
CA ILE A 83 2.26 -7.36 -9.22
C ILE A 83 3.20 -8.21 -10.09
N ALA A 84 4.40 -7.73 -10.35
CA ALA A 84 5.38 -8.41 -11.21
C ALA A 84 6.14 -9.57 -10.51
N ALA A 85 5.98 -9.73 -9.19
CA ALA A 85 6.64 -10.75 -8.38
C ALA A 85 5.74 -11.99 -8.15
#